data_AF-A0A813ZXK3-F1
#
_entry.id   AF-A0A813ZXK3-F1
#
_cell.length_a   1.000
_cell.length_b   1.000
_cell.length_c   1.000
_cell.angle_alpha   90.00
_cell.angle_beta   90.00
_cell.angle_gamma   90.00
#
_symmetry.space_group_name_H-M   'P 1'
#
loop_
_entity.id
_entity.type
_entity.pdbx_description
1 polymer ?
#
loop_
_entity_poly.entity_id
_entity_poly.type
_entity_poly.pdbx_seq_one_letter_code
_entity_poly.pdbx_strand_id
1 'polypeptide(L)'
;MSITIKQQNPKLAATKRIMRDLRDLDKIPVPGLGVCCPDESNPFVLHCNVLINDGPYSGILIHLVLHIPDDYPLTGPAGNIAPGLEFNSLHHGHIHEDYINGHALCNDMLTNYSHYFSHIDQGRMKQSSGWSPGYTLSTALLQIVTFFSDPDLSKEPSEEIIAHLRRTVENFTCSTCGHCNVKPNPSVVPYVEMMSDEKVRQEEEKEAQLKLECDLKEKLTCGITKQNVLDDKICVGYPLMVVRDHRGRLDPEIVLELISYDAYVAEIQKSGGEKLDFYEKLKFRSVTGSDYNHWLPIYINPTHFQQGRQIIENSISIIANGTASGAEKYAFQPLMALNVLITLLNKCAVRLFNGQLFQSTQAIEAYCHFLRLLMHFIEIFPELDTHINLTVEKFISKFHHRHKKVVPDIGEFLIKVALSTKYEFKNIKECIYEEYFARQIYWLQQTYASGNISNIRAEDLPTIFQRTKISNHLLVFNLEMAETFIFDGVKEKLDKLHGYPPTAVVEKFQQRLKAIKAIDRYSVFMQAIRMSDKIKTPDNMFAMIKRSIRISNEQHYTNVELSSR
;
A
#
# COMPACT_ATOMS: atom_id res chain seq x y z
N MET A 1 4.97 -12.81 -27.46
CA MET A 1 6.16 -13.12 -26.64
C MET A 1 5.65 -13.45 -25.26
N SER A 2 5.92 -14.66 -24.76
CA SER A 2 5.58 -15.02 -23.37
C SER A 2 6.17 -13.96 -22.44
N ILE A 3 5.38 -13.41 -21.51
CA ILE A 3 5.89 -12.51 -20.47
C ILE A 3 6.67 -13.40 -19.50
N THR A 4 7.89 -13.77 -19.88
CA THR A 4 8.78 -14.54 -19.02
C THR A 4 9.27 -13.59 -17.96
N ILE A 5 8.72 -13.74 -16.76
CA ILE A 5 9.27 -13.14 -15.55
C ILE A 5 10.75 -13.57 -15.51
N LYS A 6 11.68 -12.61 -15.56
CA LYS A 6 13.11 -12.92 -15.46
C LYS A 6 13.33 -13.65 -14.14
N GLN A 7 13.79 -14.90 -14.20
CA GLN A 7 14.13 -15.63 -12.99
C GLN A 7 15.23 -14.86 -12.26
N GLN A 8 14.94 -14.41 -11.04
CA GLN A 8 15.95 -13.86 -10.15
C GLN A 8 16.70 -15.00 -9.47
N ASN A 9 17.99 -14.78 -9.21
CA ASN A 9 18.77 -15.60 -8.31
C ASN A 9 18.47 -15.16 -6.87
N PRO A 10 17.70 -15.93 -6.09
CA PRO A 10 17.25 -15.52 -4.75
C PRO A 10 18.45 -15.21 -3.84
N LYS A 11 19.49 -16.04 -3.93
CA LYS A 11 20.71 -15.90 -3.13
C LYS A 11 21.41 -14.56 -3.38
N LEU A 12 21.51 -14.12 -4.63
CA LEU A 12 22.11 -12.82 -4.95
C LEU A 12 21.28 -11.65 -4.41
N ALA A 13 19.95 -11.74 -4.48
CA ALA A 13 19.05 -10.73 -3.93
C ALA A 13 19.17 -10.66 -2.39
N ALA A 14 19.18 -11.82 -1.74
CA ALA A 14 19.37 -11.95 -0.29
C ALA A 14 20.72 -11.38 0.15
N THR A 15 21.83 -11.72 -0.52
CA THR A 15 23.15 -11.13 -0.22
C THR A 15 23.13 -9.60 -0.30
N LYS A 16 22.52 -9.01 -1.34
CA LYS A 16 22.41 -7.54 -1.45
C LYS A 16 21.63 -6.92 -0.30
N ARG A 17 20.55 -7.58 0.14
CA ARG A 17 19.75 -7.12 1.28
C ARG A 17 20.53 -7.24 2.59
N ILE A 18 21.22 -8.35 2.85
CA ILE A 18 22.05 -8.55 4.04
C ILE A 18 23.12 -7.46 4.14
N MET A 19 23.86 -7.22 3.05
CA MET A 19 24.91 -6.19 3.03
C MET A 19 24.36 -4.76 3.19
N ARG A 20 23.09 -4.51 2.89
CA ARG A 20 22.45 -3.23 3.21
C ARG A 20 22.14 -3.14 4.69
N ASP A 21 21.50 -4.17 5.26
CA ASP A 21 21.17 -4.20 6.69
C ASP A 21 22.42 -4.09 7.58
N LEU A 22 23.54 -4.73 7.20
CA LEU A 22 24.82 -4.57 7.90
C LEU A 22 25.35 -3.13 7.83
N ARG A 23 25.32 -2.50 6.66
CA ARG A 23 25.72 -1.08 6.51
C ARG A 23 24.83 -0.12 7.30
N ASP A 24 23.54 -0.45 7.44
CA ASP A 24 22.62 0.36 8.23
C ASP A 24 22.90 0.20 9.73
N LEU A 25 23.25 -1.02 10.18
CA LEU A 25 23.72 -1.29 11.54
C LEU A 25 25.06 -0.61 11.87
N ASP A 26 25.98 -0.52 10.91
CA ASP A 26 27.24 0.22 11.09
C ASP A 26 27.01 1.72 11.29
N LYS A 27 25.98 2.27 10.64
CA LYS A 27 25.62 3.70 10.76
C LYS A 27 24.82 4.00 12.02
N ILE A 28 23.88 3.12 12.37
CA ILE A 28 22.97 3.26 13.50
C ILE A 28 23.05 1.96 14.30
N PRO A 29 24.07 1.80 15.16
CA PRO A 29 24.23 0.58 15.94
C PRO A 29 23.11 0.42 16.97
N VAL A 30 22.79 -0.84 17.28
CA VAL A 30 21.84 -1.16 18.34
C VAL A 30 22.61 -1.22 19.67
N PRO A 31 22.24 -0.41 20.68
CA PRO A 31 22.90 -0.45 21.99
C PRO A 31 22.86 -1.84 22.63
N GLY A 32 23.96 -2.25 23.25
CA GLY A 32 24.13 -3.56 23.86
C GLY A 32 24.38 -4.68 22.86
N LEU A 33 24.56 -4.38 21.57
CA LEU A 33 24.72 -5.38 20.52
C LEU A 33 25.94 -5.11 19.64
N GLY A 34 26.51 -6.19 19.12
CA GLY A 34 27.48 -6.18 18.03
C GLY A 34 27.13 -7.25 17.01
N VAL A 35 27.34 -6.97 15.72
CA VAL A 35 27.14 -7.92 14.62
C VAL A 35 28.37 -7.93 13.71
N CYS A 36 28.76 -9.10 13.21
CA CYS A 36 29.72 -9.20 12.11
C CYS A 36 29.39 -10.36 11.17
N CYS A 37 29.97 -10.29 9.98
CA CYS A 37 30.03 -11.36 9.01
C CYS A 37 31.45 -11.98 9.09
N PRO A 38 31.65 -13.12 9.77
CA PRO A 38 33.00 -13.68 9.97
C PRO A 38 33.68 -14.10 8.66
N ASP A 39 32.89 -14.54 7.68
CA ASP A 39 33.35 -14.93 6.35
C ASP A 39 32.58 -14.13 5.30
N GLU A 40 33.24 -13.16 4.68
CA GLU A 40 32.64 -12.33 3.62
C GLU A 40 32.17 -13.15 2.41
N SER A 41 32.71 -14.36 2.20
CA SER A 41 32.27 -15.26 1.13
C SER A 41 30.95 -15.97 1.43
N ASN A 42 30.54 -15.99 2.70
CA ASN A 42 29.28 -16.56 3.17
C ASN A 42 28.49 -15.58 4.06
N PRO A 43 27.83 -14.56 3.48
CA PRO A 43 27.07 -13.57 4.24
C PRO A 43 25.79 -14.11 4.89
N PHE A 44 25.50 -15.41 4.75
CA PHE A 44 24.29 -16.04 5.29
C PHE A 44 24.46 -16.54 6.71
N VAL A 45 25.66 -16.40 7.29
CA VAL A 45 25.94 -16.73 8.69
C VAL A 45 26.56 -15.52 9.36
N LEU A 46 25.81 -14.91 10.28
CA LEU A 46 26.25 -13.72 11.02
C LEU A 46 26.52 -14.09 12.47
N HIS A 47 27.56 -13.51 13.05
CA HIS A 47 27.87 -13.69 14.46
C HIS A 47 27.50 -12.42 15.21
N CYS A 48 26.83 -12.58 16.35
CA CYS A 48 26.36 -11.46 17.16
C CYS A 48 26.82 -11.60 18.60
N ASN A 49 27.02 -10.48 19.28
CA ASN A 49 27.20 -10.42 20.72
C ASN A 49 26.09 -9.56 21.32
N VAL A 50 25.47 -10.05 22.38
CA VAL A 50 24.40 -9.37 23.11
C VAL A 50 24.83 -9.21 24.56
N LEU A 51 25.01 -7.97 24.99
CA LEU A 51 25.20 -7.62 26.39
C LEU A 51 23.83 -7.50 27.06
N ILE A 52 23.55 -8.41 27.99
CA ILE A 52 22.31 -8.38 28.77
C ILE A 52 22.41 -7.22 29.76
N ASN A 53 21.49 -6.26 29.68
CA ASN A 53 21.54 -5.05 30.51
C ASN A 53 20.56 -5.11 31.70
N ASP A 54 19.49 -5.89 31.60
CA ASP A 54 18.43 -5.97 32.60
C ASP A 54 18.11 -7.44 32.94
N GLY A 55 17.46 -7.67 34.08
CA GLY A 55 17.12 -9.00 34.56
C GLY A 55 18.27 -9.74 35.26
N PRO A 56 18.06 -11.03 35.63
CA PRO A 56 18.97 -11.78 36.49
C PRO A 56 20.36 -12.03 35.86
N TYR A 57 20.47 -11.93 34.54
CA TYR A 57 21.71 -12.14 33.80
C TYR A 57 22.41 -10.83 33.41
N SER A 58 22.03 -9.70 34.02
CA SER A 58 22.64 -8.39 33.72
C SER A 58 24.18 -8.43 33.82
N GLY A 59 24.83 -7.84 32.81
CA GLY A 59 26.28 -7.82 32.62
C GLY A 59 26.88 -9.08 31.98
N ILE A 60 26.08 -10.08 31.61
CA ILE A 60 26.55 -11.25 30.88
C ILE A 60 26.51 -10.98 29.37
N LEU A 61 27.58 -11.38 28.67
CA LEU A 61 27.73 -11.26 27.23
C LEU A 61 27.41 -12.59 26.55
N ILE A 62 26.34 -12.65 25.76
CA ILE A 62 25.93 -13.86 25.05
C ILE A 62 26.36 -13.79 23.59
N HIS A 63 27.05 -14.84 23.13
CA HIS A 63 27.43 -15.02 21.73
C HIS A 63 26.37 -15.80 20.97
N LEU A 64 25.94 -15.28 19.82
CA LEU A 64 24.88 -15.84 18.99
C LEU A 64 25.36 -16.05 17.55
N VAL A 65 24.72 -16.98 16.86
CA VAL A 65 24.84 -17.20 15.43
C VAL A 65 23.46 -17.00 14.80
N LEU A 66 23.39 -16.08 13.82
CA LEU A 66 22.20 -15.90 12.98
C LEU A 66 22.39 -16.61 11.65
N HIS A 67 21.40 -17.39 11.26
CA HIS A 67 21.34 -18.09 9.99
C HIS A 67 20.32 -17.39 9.09
N ILE A 68 20.79 -16.80 7.99
CA ILE A 68 19.96 -16.07 7.04
C ILE A 68 19.57 -17.01 5.89
N PRO A 69 18.29 -17.12 5.51
CA PRO A 69 17.88 -17.98 4.41
C PRO A 69 18.24 -17.40 3.03
N ASP A 70 18.36 -18.27 2.02
CA ASP A 70 18.69 -17.87 0.64
C ASP A 70 17.60 -17.00 -0.03
N ASP A 71 16.38 -16.94 0.52
CA ASP A 71 15.26 -16.09 0.05
C ASP A 71 15.01 -14.87 0.95
N TYR A 72 15.95 -14.52 1.84
CA TYR A 72 15.85 -13.32 2.70
C TYR A 72 15.61 -12.05 1.85
N PRO A 73 14.68 -11.16 2.24
CA PRO A 73 13.96 -11.10 3.52
C PRO A 73 12.57 -11.78 3.51
N LEU A 74 12.22 -12.51 2.44
CA LEU A 74 10.90 -13.15 2.34
C LEU A 74 10.68 -14.18 3.45
N THR A 75 11.75 -14.88 3.84
CA THR A 75 11.83 -15.65 5.07
C THR A 75 12.75 -14.92 6.03
N GLY A 76 12.36 -14.86 7.31
CA GLY A 76 13.15 -14.24 8.36
C GLY A 76 14.40 -15.03 8.72
N PRO A 77 15.29 -14.43 9.54
CA PRO A 77 16.47 -15.11 10.03
C PRO A 77 16.09 -16.15 11.10
N ALA A 78 16.95 -17.16 11.24
CA ALA A 78 16.99 -18.03 12.40
C ALA A 78 18.14 -17.60 13.34
N GLY A 79 18.01 -17.83 14.64
CA GLY A 79 19.03 -17.49 15.64
C GLY A 79 19.27 -18.62 16.64
N ASN A 80 20.55 -18.83 16.96
CA ASN A 80 21.02 -19.85 17.88
C ASN A 80 22.05 -19.23 18.86
N ILE A 81 22.07 -19.73 20.09
CA ILE A 81 23.22 -19.61 20.99
C ILE A 81 24.42 -20.28 20.30
N ALA A 82 25.58 -19.62 20.33
CA ALA A 82 26.76 -20.15 19.65
C ALA A 82 27.13 -21.56 20.16
N PRO A 83 27.52 -22.48 19.25
CA PRO A 83 27.93 -23.83 19.64
C PRO A 83 29.01 -23.83 20.71
N GLY A 84 28.81 -24.61 21.78
CA GLY A 84 29.73 -24.73 22.91
C GLY A 84 29.55 -23.69 24.01
N LEU A 85 28.65 -22.71 23.85
CA LEU A 85 28.23 -21.83 24.94
C LEU A 85 27.04 -22.47 25.67
N GLU A 86 27.20 -22.80 26.96
CA GLU A 86 26.18 -23.50 27.75
C GLU A 86 25.05 -22.56 28.23
N PHE A 87 24.32 -21.96 27.29
CA PHE A 87 23.08 -21.22 27.54
C PHE A 87 21.91 -22.00 26.91
N ASN A 88 21.02 -22.53 27.74
CA ASN A 88 20.03 -23.53 27.35
C ASN A 88 18.68 -23.33 28.09
N SER A 89 17.77 -24.32 28.03
CA SER A 89 16.44 -24.27 28.63
C SER A 89 16.42 -24.09 30.16
N LEU A 90 17.53 -24.36 30.85
CA LEU A 90 17.67 -24.03 32.28
C LEU A 90 17.78 -22.52 32.52
N HIS A 91 18.24 -21.79 31.52
CA HIS A 91 18.54 -20.38 31.60
C HIS A 91 17.42 -19.51 31.03
N HIS A 92 16.65 -20.02 30.07
CA HIS A 92 15.54 -19.31 29.44
C HIS A 92 14.46 -20.29 28.93
N GLY A 93 13.18 -20.03 29.20
CA GLY A 93 12.07 -20.96 28.89
C GLY A 93 11.86 -21.23 27.40
N HIS A 94 12.20 -20.26 26.55
CA HIS A 94 12.13 -20.32 25.09
C HIS A 94 13.45 -20.65 24.37
N ILE A 95 14.37 -21.38 25.03
CA ILE A 95 15.56 -21.91 24.38
C ILE A 95 15.47 -23.43 24.32
N HIS A 96 15.75 -23.97 23.13
CA HIS A 96 15.58 -25.38 22.82
C HIS A 96 16.88 -26.00 22.30
N GLU A 97 16.99 -27.32 22.43
CA GLU A 97 18.17 -28.05 21.99
C GLU A 97 18.23 -28.15 20.46
N ASP A 98 19.36 -27.71 19.89
CA ASP A 98 19.78 -27.99 18.53
C ASP A 98 21.29 -28.32 18.58
N TYR A 99 21.58 -29.60 18.46
CA TYR A 99 22.95 -30.14 18.59
C TYR A 99 23.84 -29.81 17.39
N ILE A 100 23.26 -29.33 16.28
CA ILE A 100 23.97 -29.04 15.04
C ILE A 100 24.45 -27.59 15.03
N ASN A 101 23.56 -26.64 15.36
CA ASN A 101 23.85 -25.21 15.26
C ASN A 101 24.02 -24.49 16.61
N GLY A 102 23.88 -25.22 17.73
CA GLY A 102 23.80 -24.64 19.08
C GLY A 102 22.36 -24.35 19.48
N HIS A 103 22.09 -24.07 20.76
CA HIS A 103 20.71 -23.98 21.28
C HIS A 103 19.87 -22.93 20.54
N ALA A 104 18.72 -23.32 20.00
CA ALA A 104 17.90 -22.47 19.15
C ALA A 104 16.98 -21.55 19.96
N LEU A 105 16.83 -20.30 19.51
CA LEU A 105 15.93 -19.32 20.12
C LEU A 105 14.51 -19.48 19.55
N CYS A 106 13.53 -19.66 20.43
CA CYS A 106 12.11 -19.57 20.10
C CYS A 106 11.61 -18.15 20.34
N ASN A 107 11.76 -17.30 19.33
CA ASN A 107 11.25 -15.94 19.34
C ASN A 107 10.36 -15.75 18.10
N ASP A 108 9.23 -15.09 18.23
CA ASP A 108 8.24 -14.90 17.15
C ASP A 108 8.83 -14.17 15.92
N MET A 109 9.89 -13.38 16.10
CA MET A 109 10.59 -12.69 15.02
C MET A 109 11.62 -13.56 14.29
N LEU A 110 11.97 -14.73 14.85
CA LEU A 110 12.91 -15.68 14.28
C LEU A 110 12.17 -16.88 13.69
N THR A 111 12.71 -17.46 12.62
CA THR A 111 12.01 -18.52 11.89
C THR A 111 12.37 -19.94 12.33
N ASN A 112 13.26 -20.12 13.31
CA ASN A 112 13.64 -21.44 13.90
C ASN A 112 12.40 -22.28 14.26
N TYR A 113 11.40 -21.60 14.85
CA TYR A 113 10.16 -22.17 15.35
C TYR A 113 8.93 -21.52 14.73
N SER A 114 9.05 -21.10 13.47
CA SER A 114 7.89 -21.14 12.56
C SER A 114 7.28 -22.57 12.59
N HIS A 115 6.18 -22.97 11.98
CA HIS A 115 5.48 -24.23 12.35
C HIS A 115 4.85 -24.26 13.76
N TYR A 116 5.52 -23.91 14.86
CA TYR A 116 4.90 -23.91 16.20
C TYR A 116 3.80 -22.83 16.33
N PHE A 117 4.01 -21.67 15.70
CA PHE A 117 2.99 -20.62 15.62
C PHE A 117 2.03 -20.79 14.44
N SER A 118 2.03 -21.95 13.76
CA SER A 118 1.14 -22.19 12.63
C SER A 118 -0.22 -22.62 13.13
N HIS A 119 -1.23 -21.79 12.88
CA HIS A 119 -2.62 -22.13 13.14
C HIS A 119 -3.46 -21.92 11.89
N ILE A 120 -4.49 -22.76 11.76
CA ILE A 120 -5.48 -22.66 10.68
C ILE A 120 -6.48 -21.57 11.08
N ASP A 121 -6.47 -20.47 10.33
CA ASP A 121 -7.49 -19.42 10.43
C ASP A 121 -8.29 -19.43 9.12
N GLN A 122 -9.62 -19.65 9.23
CA GLN A 122 -10.54 -19.70 8.08
C GLN A 122 -10.08 -20.63 6.93
N GLY A 123 -9.52 -21.79 7.26
CA GLY A 123 -9.07 -22.78 6.28
C GLY A 123 -7.74 -22.44 5.59
N ARG A 124 -6.96 -21.48 6.09
CA ARG A 124 -5.62 -21.15 5.60
C ARG A 124 -4.58 -21.25 6.71
N MET A 125 -3.38 -21.72 6.36
CA MET A 125 -2.22 -21.70 7.25
C MET A 125 -1.74 -20.25 7.37
N LYS A 126 -1.94 -19.62 8.54
CA LYS A 126 -1.43 -18.27 8.79
C LYS A 126 0.10 -18.36 8.93
N GLN A 127 0.82 -17.40 8.35
CA GLN A 127 2.28 -17.31 8.45
C GLN A 127 2.67 -17.32 9.94
N SER A 128 3.47 -18.32 10.31
CA SER A 128 3.70 -18.73 11.70
C SER A 128 4.88 -18.02 12.35
N SER A 129 5.07 -16.74 12.05
CA SER A 129 6.11 -15.91 12.66
C SER A 129 5.64 -14.46 12.61
N GLY A 130 5.93 -13.70 13.65
CA GLY A 130 5.84 -12.24 13.69
C GLY A 130 6.73 -11.56 12.65
N TRP A 131 7.71 -12.26 12.06
CA TRP A 131 8.52 -11.75 10.96
C TRP A 131 7.69 -11.26 9.77
N SER A 132 8.00 -10.04 9.32
CA SER A 132 7.53 -9.48 8.06
C SER A 132 8.74 -9.16 7.17
N PRO A 133 8.68 -9.40 5.84
CA PRO A 133 9.79 -9.09 4.93
C PRO A 133 10.26 -7.63 4.93
N GLY A 134 9.44 -6.72 5.47
CA GLY A 134 9.82 -5.32 5.66
C GLY A 134 10.62 -5.03 6.92
N TYR A 135 10.84 -6.00 7.81
CA TYR A 135 11.73 -5.83 8.95
C TYR A 135 13.20 -5.94 8.54
N THR A 136 14.07 -5.32 9.34
CA THR A 136 15.53 -5.34 9.16
C THR A 136 16.20 -6.23 10.19
N LEU A 137 17.47 -6.57 9.96
CA LEU A 137 18.30 -7.18 10.99
C LEU A 137 18.29 -6.35 12.28
N SER A 138 18.32 -5.02 12.21
CA SER A 138 18.21 -4.16 13.39
C SER A 138 16.93 -4.41 14.18
N THR A 139 15.78 -4.57 13.50
CA THR A 139 14.51 -4.91 14.17
C THR A 139 14.58 -6.27 14.84
N ALA A 140 15.13 -7.29 14.16
CA ALA A 140 15.30 -8.63 14.74
C ALA A 140 16.22 -8.61 15.96
N LEU A 141 17.36 -7.93 15.84
CA LEU A 141 18.39 -7.83 16.87
C LEU A 141 17.88 -7.08 18.10
N LEU A 142 17.11 -6.00 17.92
CA LEU A 142 16.47 -5.29 19.02
C LEU A 142 15.52 -6.21 19.81
N GLN A 143 14.77 -7.06 19.13
CA GLN A 143 13.87 -8.04 19.76
C GLN A 143 14.64 -9.15 20.49
N ILE A 144 15.81 -9.53 20.00
CA ILE A 144 16.71 -10.46 20.69
C ILE A 144 17.28 -9.84 21.97
N VAL A 145 17.66 -8.55 21.97
CA VAL A 145 18.11 -7.86 23.20
C VAL A 145 17.01 -7.89 24.26
N THR A 146 15.76 -7.61 23.88
CA THR A 146 14.63 -7.67 24.81
C THR A 146 14.33 -9.08 25.29
N PHE A 147 14.52 -10.10 24.44
CA PHE A 147 14.33 -11.51 24.78
C PHE A 147 15.18 -11.93 25.98
N PHE A 148 16.47 -11.61 26.00
CA PHE A 148 17.34 -12.00 27.12
C PHE A 148 17.12 -11.24 28.43
N SER A 149 16.34 -10.15 28.39
CA SER A 149 16.06 -9.34 29.59
C SER A 149 15.00 -10.01 30.49
N ASP A 150 14.13 -10.84 29.91
CA ASP A 150 13.13 -11.64 30.63
C ASP A 150 13.31 -13.14 30.31
N PRO A 151 13.89 -13.94 31.22
CA PRO A 151 14.13 -15.36 30.99
C PRO A 151 12.88 -16.23 30.77
N ASP A 152 11.68 -15.73 31.08
CA ASP A 152 10.40 -16.46 31.04
C ASP A 152 10.49 -17.86 31.68
N LEU A 153 11.03 -17.92 32.90
CA LEU A 153 11.15 -19.14 33.70
C LEU A 153 10.06 -19.19 34.77
N SER A 154 9.52 -20.38 35.03
CA SER A 154 8.53 -20.59 36.10
C SER A 154 9.04 -20.25 37.51
N LYS A 155 10.36 -20.17 37.67
CA LYS A 155 11.07 -19.76 38.89
C LYS A 155 12.29 -18.95 38.49
N GLU A 156 12.61 -17.92 39.28
CA GLU A 156 13.83 -17.14 39.07
C GLU A 156 15.08 -18.03 39.18
N PRO A 157 16.11 -17.80 38.34
CA PRO A 157 17.35 -18.57 38.39
C PRO A 157 18.08 -18.32 39.72
N SER A 158 18.65 -19.37 40.30
CA SER A 158 19.41 -19.25 41.53
C SER A 158 20.77 -18.59 41.29
N GLU A 159 21.34 -17.99 42.33
CA GLU A 159 22.71 -17.41 42.30
C GLU A 159 23.76 -18.43 41.83
N GLU A 160 23.58 -19.72 42.14
CA GLU A 160 24.49 -20.78 41.69
C GLU A 160 24.45 -20.96 40.17
N ILE A 161 23.26 -20.92 39.56
CA ILE A 161 23.06 -21.02 38.11
C ILE A 161 23.68 -19.79 37.43
N ILE A 162 23.41 -18.59 37.96
CA ILE A 162 23.95 -17.34 37.42
C ILE A 162 25.48 -17.34 37.50
N ALA A 163 26.06 -17.71 38.64
CA ALA A 163 27.51 -17.76 38.83
C ALA A 163 28.19 -18.86 38.00
N HIS A 164 27.49 -19.97 37.73
CA HIS A 164 27.97 -21.00 36.81
C HIS A 164 27.98 -20.48 35.37
N LEU A 165 26.86 -19.89 34.93
CA LEU A 165 26.77 -19.31 33.59
C LEU A 165 27.84 -18.23 33.35
N ARG A 166 28.09 -17.34 34.32
CA ARG A 166 29.17 -16.34 34.24
C ARG A 166 30.53 -16.99 33.96
N ARG A 167 30.87 -18.04 34.71
CA ARG A 167 32.13 -18.79 34.52
C ARG A 167 32.19 -19.46 33.16
N THR A 168 31.09 -20.02 32.67
CA THR A 168 31.07 -20.66 31.34
C THR A 168 31.24 -19.63 30.22
N VAL A 169 30.57 -18.48 30.32
CA VAL A 169 30.71 -17.37 29.37
C VAL A 169 32.14 -16.80 29.38
N GLU A 170 32.74 -16.63 30.55
CA GLU A 170 34.12 -16.13 30.68
C GLU A 170 35.16 -17.05 30.02
N ASN A 171 34.94 -18.36 30.07
CA ASN A 171 35.82 -19.37 29.48
C ASN A 171 35.49 -19.70 28.02
N PHE A 172 34.36 -19.21 27.51
CA PHE A 172 33.94 -19.49 26.14
C PHE A 172 34.81 -18.73 25.13
N THR A 173 35.23 -19.43 24.07
CA THR A 173 35.88 -18.84 22.90
C THR A 173 35.27 -19.40 21.63
N CYS A 174 34.79 -18.53 20.75
CA CYS A 174 34.22 -18.96 19.47
C CYS A 174 35.34 -19.37 18.51
N SER A 175 35.24 -20.58 17.96
CA SER A 175 36.19 -21.11 16.98
C SER A 175 36.13 -20.41 15.61
N THR A 176 34.99 -19.81 15.26
CA THR A 176 34.77 -19.19 13.95
C THR A 176 35.25 -17.74 13.89
N CYS A 177 34.77 -16.87 14.80
CA CYS A 177 35.11 -15.45 14.80
C CYS A 177 36.19 -15.06 15.82
N GLY A 178 36.63 -15.98 16.69
CA GLY A 178 37.59 -15.67 17.74
C GLY A 178 37.04 -14.79 18.87
N HIS A 179 35.71 -14.68 19.01
CA HIS A 179 35.06 -14.03 20.16
C HIS A 179 35.53 -14.66 21.47
N CYS A 180 35.84 -13.83 22.45
CA CYS A 180 35.89 -14.22 23.86
C CYS A 180 35.39 -13.06 24.74
N ASN A 181 35.10 -13.34 26.02
CA ASN A 181 34.56 -12.34 26.93
C ASN A 181 35.48 -11.11 27.10
N VAL A 182 36.81 -11.30 27.06
CA VAL A 182 37.80 -10.22 27.20
C VAL A 182 37.95 -9.38 25.93
N LYS A 183 37.79 -10.01 24.76
CA LYS A 183 37.87 -9.37 23.44
C LYS A 183 36.62 -9.73 22.63
N PRO A 184 35.48 -9.10 22.91
CA PRO A 184 34.26 -9.34 22.16
C PRO A 184 34.48 -9.10 20.66
N ASN A 185 34.22 -10.12 19.83
CA ASN A 185 34.23 -9.99 18.38
C ASN A 185 32.92 -10.57 17.81
N PRO A 186 31.97 -9.76 17.32
CA PRO A 186 32.02 -8.29 17.15
C PRO A 186 32.00 -7.52 18.47
N SER A 187 32.56 -6.31 18.51
CA SER A 187 32.45 -5.43 19.68
C SER A 187 31.01 -5.00 19.91
N VAL A 188 30.59 -4.91 21.19
CA VAL A 188 29.27 -4.39 21.56
C VAL A 188 29.33 -2.88 21.77
N VAL A 189 28.27 -2.17 21.37
CA VAL A 189 28.14 -0.73 21.66
C VAL A 189 27.57 -0.56 23.07
N PRO A 190 28.27 0.09 24.03
CA PRO A 190 27.74 0.32 25.36
C PRO A 190 26.50 1.22 25.35
N TYR A 191 25.55 0.99 26.26
CA TYR A 191 24.32 1.79 26.37
C TYR A 191 24.58 3.26 26.78
N VAL A 192 25.80 3.59 27.23
CA VAL A 192 26.15 4.87 27.86
C VAL A 192 26.52 5.96 26.83
N GLU A 193 26.57 5.66 25.54
CA GLU A 193 26.90 6.64 24.48
C GLU A 193 25.74 6.90 23.52
N MET A 194 24.55 7.22 24.02
CA MET A 194 23.51 7.84 23.18
C MET A 194 22.58 8.78 23.98
N MET A 195 23.13 9.79 24.65
CA MET A 195 22.38 11.02 24.97
C MET A 195 23.34 12.21 25.09
N SER A 196 23.74 12.76 23.96
CA SER A 196 24.22 14.14 23.90
C SER A 196 23.49 14.87 22.77
N ASP A 197 22.29 15.34 23.10
CA ASP A 197 21.61 16.37 22.35
C ASP A 197 22.37 17.69 22.55
N GLU A 198 23.11 18.15 21.55
CA GLU A 198 23.42 19.58 21.45
C GLU A 198 23.55 20.08 20.01
N LYS A 199 22.58 20.94 19.67
CA LYS A 199 22.70 22.22 18.97
C LYS A 199 22.83 22.19 17.45
N VAL A 200 22.30 23.16 16.70
CA VAL A 200 21.30 24.23 16.91
C VAL A 200 20.96 24.71 15.48
N ARG A 201 19.77 25.25 15.32
CA ARG A 201 19.26 26.00 14.17
C ARG A 201 20.30 26.92 13.51
N GLN A 202 20.46 26.79 12.21
CA GLN A 202 20.51 27.88 11.22
C GLN A 202 20.61 27.33 9.79
N GLU A 203 19.48 27.35 9.09
CA GLU A 203 19.28 27.72 7.67
C GLU A 203 17.90 27.15 7.26
N GLU A 204 16.82 27.86 7.62
CA GLU A 204 15.43 27.37 7.49
C GLU A 204 15.05 26.94 6.06
N GLU A 205 15.76 27.42 5.03
CA GLU A 205 15.54 27.01 3.63
C GLU A 205 16.37 25.79 3.21
N LYS A 206 17.65 25.67 3.63
CA LYS A 206 18.44 24.44 3.36
C LYS A 206 17.96 23.28 4.20
N GLU A 207 17.54 23.53 5.43
CA GLU A 207 16.96 22.53 6.32
C GLU A 207 15.62 22.00 5.79
N ALA A 208 14.76 22.88 5.25
CA ALA A 208 13.51 22.46 4.61
C ALA A 208 13.75 21.63 3.35
N GLN A 209 14.73 22.01 2.52
CA GLN A 209 15.07 21.25 1.32
C GLN A 209 15.71 19.89 1.66
N LEU A 210 16.64 19.85 2.62
CA LEU A 210 17.23 18.62 3.11
C LEU A 210 16.18 17.70 3.75
N LYS A 211 15.26 18.26 4.53
CA LYS A 211 14.14 17.52 5.12
C LYS A 211 13.21 16.95 4.06
N LEU A 212 12.86 17.74 3.03
CA LEU A 212 12.05 17.26 1.92
C LEU A 212 12.75 16.12 1.15
N GLU A 213 14.06 16.24 0.91
CA GLU A 213 14.85 15.17 0.28
C GLU A 213 14.89 13.90 1.14
N CYS A 214 15.09 14.03 2.45
CA CYS A 214 15.02 12.90 3.38
C CYS A 214 13.63 12.25 3.39
N ASP A 215 12.56 13.05 3.47
CA ASP A 215 11.17 12.58 3.45
C ASP A 215 10.86 11.85 2.13
N LEU A 216 11.28 12.41 0.99
CA LEU A 216 11.13 11.76 -0.32
C LEU A 216 11.94 10.48 -0.41
N LYS A 217 13.15 10.46 0.14
CA LYS A 217 13.99 9.27 0.17
C LYS A 217 13.32 8.16 0.98
N GLU A 218 12.79 8.45 2.15
CA GLU A 218 12.03 7.46 2.92
C GLU A 218 10.82 6.95 2.13
N LYS A 219 10.02 7.87 1.56
CA LYS A 219 8.83 7.53 0.78
C LYS A 219 9.11 6.71 -0.49
N LEU A 220 10.23 6.97 -1.16
CA LEU A 220 10.66 6.28 -2.40
C LEU A 220 11.52 5.03 -2.13
N THR A 221 11.48 4.50 -0.92
CA THR A 221 12.18 3.27 -0.55
C THR A 221 11.24 2.08 -0.64
N CYS A 222 11.70 0.99 -1.26
CA CYS A 222 10.98 -0.27 -1.28
C CYS A 222 10.85 -0.83 0.14
N GLY A 223 9.61 -1.12 0.55
CA GLY A 223 9.30 -1.68 1.87
C GLY A 223 9.99 -3.01 2.16
N ILE A 224 10.29 -3.81 1.12
CA ILE A 224 10.89 -5.15 1.22
C ILE A 224 12.40 -5.12 0.95
N THR A 225 12.87 -4.68 -0.22
CA THR A 225 14.31 -4.73 -0.53
C THR A 225 15.11 -3.61 0.13
N LYS A 226 14.43 -2.60 0.67
CA LYS A 226 15.03 -1.35 1.20
C LYS A 226 15.89 -0.60 0.17
N GLN A 227 15.71 -0.90 -1.12
CA GLN A 227 16.31 -0.13 -2.21
C GLN A 227 15.55 1.18 -2.40
N ASN A 228 16.26 2.24 -2.78
CA ASN A 228 15.70 3.57 -2.95
C ASN A 228 15.72 3.99 -4.42
N VAL A 229 14.64 4.56 -4.95
CA VAL A 229 14.58 4.95 -6.39
C VAL A 229 15.61 6.03 -6.76
N LEU A 230 16.02 6.88 -5.82
CA LEU A 230 16.98 7.96 -6.06
C LEU A 230 18.42 7.44 -6.10
N ASP A 231 18.72 6.42 -5.29
CA ASP A 231 20.07 5.84 -5.20
C ASP A 231 20.25 4.60 -6.12
N ASP A 232 19.18 3.85 -6.34
CA ASP A 232 19.15 2.57 -7.05
C ASP A 232 18.29 2.67 -8.33
N LYS A 233 18.74 2.01 -9.42
CA LYS A 233 17.93 1.86 -10.63
C LYS A 233 16.89 0.76 -10.46
N ILE A 234 15.81 1.07 -9.74
CA ILE A 234 14.70 0.15 -9.46
C ILE A 234 13.39 0.67 -10.05
N CYS A 235 12.48 -0.25 -10.35
CA CYS A 235 11.08 0.05 -10.68
C CYS A 235 10.22 -0.24 -9.45
N VAL A 236 9.52 0.77 -8.92
CA VAL A 236 8.63 0.61 -7.75
C VAL A 236 7.16 0.87 -8.10
N GLY A 237 6.29 0.29 -7.29
CA GLY A 237 4.85 0.29 -7.50
C GLY A 237 4.10 -0.17 -6.27
N TYR A 238 2.77 -0.10 -6.35
CA TYR A 238 1.90 -0.59 -5.29
C TYR A 238 1.44 -2.02 -5.57
N PRO A 239 1.44 -2.91 -4.57
CA PRO A 239 0.67 -4.14 -4.61
C PRO A 239 -0.82 -3.81 -4.71
N LEU A 240 -1.55 -4.59 -5.51
CA LEU A 240 -2.97 -4.47 -5.73
C LEU A 240 -3.68 -5.79 -5.42
N MET A 241 -4.77 -5.72 -4.68
CA MET A 241 -5.73 -6.80 -4.58
C MET A 241 -6.81 -6.57 -5.64
N VAL A 242 -6.76 -7.33 -6.73
CA VAL A 242 -7.69 -7.21 -7.85
C VAL A 242 -8.63 -8.39 -7.84
N VAL A 243 -9.93 -8.09 -7.75
CA VAL A 243 -11.01 -9.04 -7.97
C VAL A 243 -11.95 -8.51 -9.06
N ARG A 244 -12.82 -9.38 -9.59
CA ARG A 244 -13.88 -8.97 -10.51
C ARG A 244 -15.23 -9.02 -9.81
N ASP A 245 -16.07 -8.02 -10.04
CA ASP A 245 -17.44 -8.02 -9.54
C ASP A 245 -18.30 -9.06 -10.29
N HIS A 246 -19.53 -9.25 -9.84
CA HIS A 246 -20.50 -10.18 -10.46
C HIS A 246 -20.81 -9.87 -11.95
N ARG A 247 -20.36 -8.73 -12.48
CA ARG A 247 -20.49 -8.32 -13.89
C ARG A 247 -19.17 -8.40 -14.65
N GLY A 248 -18.13 -8.97 -14.04
CA GLY A 248 -16.79 -9.11 -14.62
C GLY A 248 -15.95 -7.82 -14.62
N ARG A 249 -16.41 -6.75 -13.96
CA ARG A 249 -15.69 -5.47 -13.89
C ARG A 249 -14.60 -5.52 -12.83
N LEU A 250 -13.50 -4.82 -13.08
CA LEU A 250 -12.39 -4.72 -12.13
C LEU A 250 -12.83 -4.04 -10.83
N ASP A 251 -12.42 -4.60 -9.71
CA ASP A 251 -12.56 -4.03 -8.37
C ASP A 251 -11.21 -4.05 -7.63
N PRO A 252 -10.26 -3.20 -8.05
CA PRO A 252 -8.94 -3.15 -7.44
C PRO A 252 -8.95 -2.43 -6.08
N GLU A 253 -8.08 -2.91 -5.20
CA GLU A 253 -7.74 -2.32 -3.92
C GLU A 253 -6.23 -2.11 -3.84
N ILE A 254 -5.81 -0.91 -3.43
CA ILE A 254 -4.40 -0.55 -3.32
C ILE A 254 -3.91 -0.95 -1.93
N VAL A 255 -2.82 -1.72 -1.86
CA VAL A 255 -2.06 -1.87 -0.62
C VAL A 255 -1.08 -0.70 -0.55
N LEU A 256 -1.22 0.15 0.48
CA LEU A 256 -0.49 1.43 0.61
C LEU A 256 0.95 1.25 1.08
N GLU A 257 1.72 0.41 0.37
CA GLU A 257 3.15 0.24 0.56
C GLU A 257 3.83 0.16 -0.81
N LEU A 258 4.98 0.82 -0.96
CA LEU A 258 5.76 0.72 -2.20
C LEU A 258 6.67 -0.50 -2.12
N ILE A 259 6.56 -1.38 -3.12
CA ILE A 259 7.49 -2.49 -3.30
C ILE A 259 8.13 -2.42 -4.69
N SER A 260 9.36 -2.92 -4.81
CA SER A 260 10.06 -3.01 -6.08
C SER A 260 9.51 -4.15 -6.92
N TYR A 261 9.67 -4.05 -8.23
CA TYR A 261 9.38 -5.15 -9.15
C TYR A 261 10.14 -6.42 -8.74
N ASP A 262 11.38 -6.27 -8.28
CA ASP A 262 12.21 -7.38 -7.85
C ASP A 262 11.60 -8.11 -6.64
N ALA A 263 11.11 -7.38 -5.64
CA ALA A 263 10.40 -7.97 -4.50
C ALA A 263 9.15 -8.73 -4.95
N TYR A 264 8.36 -8.14 -5.85
CA TYR A 264 7.15 -8.75 -6.37
C TYR A 264 7.43 -10.05 -7.14
N VAL A 265 8.48 -10.06 -7.96
CA VAL A 265 8.92 -11.24 -8.71
C VAL A 265 9.42 -12.35 -7.80
N ALA A 266 10.23 -11.99 -6.78
CA ALA A 266 10.74 -12.96 -5.82
C ALA A 266 9.60 -13.70 -5.10
N GLU A 267 8.53 -12.98 -4.74
CA GLU A 267 7.34 -13.56 -4.10
C GLU A 267 6.59 -14.53 -5.05
N ILE A 268 6.46 -14.17 -6.33
CA ILE A 268 5.92 -15.08 -7.36
C ILE A 268 6.75 -16.36 -7.46
N GLN A 269 8.07 -16.24 -7.53
CA GLN A 269 8.98 -17.38 -7.64
C GLN A 269 8.89 -18.29 -6.41
N LYS A 270 8.84 -17.70 -5.21
CA LYS A 270 8.66 -18.42 -3.94
C LYS A 270 7.36 -19.23 -3.92
N SER A 271 6.29 -18.73 -4.53
CA SER A 271 5.01 -19.43 -4.62
C SER A 271 4.97 -20.59 -5.64
N GLY A 272 6.06 -20.86 -6.37
CA GLY A 272 6.13 -21.88 -7.42
C GLY A 272 5.39 -21.50 -8.71
N GLY A 273 5.09 -20.22 -8.89
CA GLY A 273 4.30 -19.70 -10.01
C GLY A 273 5.09 -19.59 -11.32
N GLU A 274 5.43 -20.71 -11.96
CA GLU A 274 6.15 -20.67 -13.25
C GLU A 274 5.24 -20.34 -14.45
N LYS A 275 3.91 -20.47 -14.30
CA LYS A 275 2.89 -20.05 -15.27
C LYS A 275 1.66 -19.50 -14.55
N LEU A 276 1.58 -18.18 -14.46
CA LEU A 276 0.48 -17.49 -13.78
C LEU A 276 -0.69 -17.27 -14.74
N ASP A 277 -1.37 -18.38 -15.06
CA ASP A 277 -2.52 -18.35 -15.94
C ASP A 277 -3.72 -17.64 -15.28
N PHE A 278 -3.76 -17.55 -13.93
CA PHE A 278 -4.85 -16.91 -13.17
C PHE A 278 -4.37 -16.22 -11.88
N TYR A 279 -3.97 -14.94 -11.95
CA TYR A 279 -3.53 -14.17 -10.77
C TYR A 279 -4.62 -14.01 -9.71
N GLU A 280 -5.90 -13.96 -10.11
CA GLU A 280 -7.03 -13.77 -9.18
C GLU A 280 -7.14 -14.88 -8.11
N LYS A 281 -6.58 -16.07 -8.37
CA LYS A 281 -6.58 -17.20 -7.43
C LYS A 281 -5.38 -17.21 -6.49
N LEU A 282 -4.36 -16.43 -6.80
CA LEU A 282 -3.16 -16.32 -5.97
C LEU A 282 -3.32 -15.18 -4.98
N LYS A 283 -2.67 -15.34 -3.84
CA LYS A 283 -2.63 -14.34 -2.79
C LYS A 283 -1.23 -14.33 -2.20
N PHE A 284 -0.56 -13.20 -2.39
CA PHE A 284 0.68 -12.84 -1.75
C PHE A 284 0.37 -11.99 -0.52
N ARG A 285 1.32 -11.91 0.41
CA ARG A 285 1.15 -11.13 1.63
C ARG A 285 2.10 -9.94 1.67
N SER A 286 1.53 -8.77 1.91
CA SER A 286 2.26 -7.51 1.99
C SER A 286 3.04 -7.40 3.30
N VAL A 287 3.94 -6.43 3.41
CA VAL A 287 4.69 -6.14 4.65
C VAL A 287 3.74 -5.83 5.79
N THR A 288 2.69 -5.07 5.49
CA THR A 288 1.61 -4.69 6.43
C THR A 288 0.60 -5.82 6.69
N GLY A 289 0.82 -7.02 6.12
CA GLY A 289 -0.02 -8.20 6.33
C GLY A 289 -1.26 -8.28 5.45
N SER A 290 -1.45 -7.35 4.51
CA SER A 290 -2.58 -7.31 3.56
C SER A 290 -2.39 -8.32 2.43
N ASP A 291 -3.48 -8.95 1.98
CA ASP A 291 -3.46 -9.79 0.79
C ASP A 291 -3.34 -8.91 -0.46
N TYR A 292 -2.55 -9.34 -1.44
CA TYR A 292 -2.53 -8.78 -2.80
C TYR A 292 -2.30 -9.88 -3.82
N ASN A 293 -2.58 -9.61 -5.10
CA ASN A 293 -2.36 -10.58 -6.16
C ASN A 293 -1.75 -9.99 -7.43
N HIS A 294 -1.82 -8.68 -7.61
CA HIS A 294 -1.18 -7.95 -8.70
C HIS A 294 -0.23 -6.89 -8.16
N TRP A 295 0.56 -6.30 -9.05
CA TRP A 295 1.42 -5.18 -8.73
C TRP A 295 1.49 -4.24 -9.94
N LEU A 296 1.40 -2.93 -9.68
CA LEU A 296 1.38 -1.90 -10.71
C LEU A 296 2.44 -0.84 -10.42
N PRO A 297 3.46 -0.68 -11.28
CA PRO A 297 4.43 0.39 -11.13
C PRO A 297 3.81 1.77 -11.32
N ILE A 298 4.47 2.77 -10.71
CA ILE A 298 4.01 4.16 -10.69
C ILE A 298 4.88 5.07 -11.55
N TYR A 299 4.33 6.24 -11.89
CA TYR A 299 5.10 7.31 -12.51
C TYR A 299 5.78 8.14 -11.41
N ILE A 300 7.11 8.22 -11.48
CA ILE A 300 7.94 9.01 -10.56
C ILE A 300 8.54 10.19 -11.30
N ASN A 301 9.21 9.91 -12.42
CA ASN A 301 9.79 10.90 -13.32
C ASN A 301 9.96 10.27 -14.72
N PRO A 302 10.28 11.06 -15.77
CA PRO A 302 10.45 10.55 -17.12
C PRO A 302 11.49 9.43 -17.24
N THR A 303 12.61 9.55 -16.52
CA THR A 303 13.69 8.56 -16.54
C THR A 303 13.24 7.22 -15.96
N HIS A 304 12.58 7.24 -14.80
CA HIS A 304 12.02 6.04 -14.16
C HIS A 304 10.96 5.39 -15.07
N PHE A 305 10.07 6.19 -15.66
CA PHE A 305 9.07 5.67 -16.60
C PHE A 305 9.72 4.99 -17.81
N GLN A 306 10.72 5.62 -18.43
CA GLN A 306 11.40 5.05 -19.59
C GLN A 306 12.09 3.72 -19.26
N GLN A 307 12.73 3.62 -18.08
CA GLN A 307 13.36 2.39 -17.60
C GLN A 307 12.34 1.29 -17.28
N GLY A 308 11.20 1.67 -16.70
CA GLY A 308 10.14 0.75 -16.28
C GLY A 308 9.05 0.48 -17.32
N ARG A 309 9.06 1.14 -18.49
CA ARG A 309 7.92 1.18 -19.42
C ARG A 309 7.36 -0.19 -19.77
N GLN A 310 8.23 -1.12 -20.17
CA GLN A 310 7.79 -2.47 -20.54
C GLN A 310 7.14 -3.20 -19.35
N ILE A 311 7.66 -2.99 -18.13
CA ILE A 311 7.11 -3.56 -16.91
C ILE A 311 5.72 -2.96 -16.64
N ILE A 312 5.56 -1.64 -16.78
CA ILE A 312 4.28 -0.95 -16.63
C ILE A 312 3.24 -1.48 -17.62
N GLU A 313 3.58 -1.53 -18.91
CA GLU A 313 2.68 -2.02 -19.97
C GLU A 313 2.27 -3.48 -19.72
N ASN A 314 3.21 -4.34 -19.31
CA ASN A 314 2.93 -5.72 -18.93
C ASN A 314 2.04 -5.82 -17.69
N SER A 315 2.31 -5.05 -16.64
CA SER A 315 1.46 -5.02 -15.43
C SER A 315 0.03 -4.62 -15.76
N ILE A 316 -0.16 -3.60 -16.61
CA ILE A 316 -1.49 -3.16 -17.04
C ILE A 316 -2.19 -4.26 -17.85
N SER A 317 -1.50 -4.91 -18.78
CA SER A 317 -2.10 -5.98 -19.58
C SER A 317 -2.48 -7.19 -18.72
N ILE A 318 -1.66 -7.53 -17.72
CA ILE A 318 -1.95 -8.60 -16.76
C ILE A 318 -3.18 -8.24 -15.92
N ILE A 319 -3.27 -7.03 -15.36
CA ILE A 319 -4.44 -6.60 -14.58
C ILE A 319 -5.71 -6.59 -15.43
N ALA A 320 -5.62 -6.08 -16.67
CA ALA A 320 -6.76 -6.01 -17.57
C ALA A 320 -7.30 -7.41 -17.93
N ASN A 321 -6.42 -8.37 -18.19
CA ASN A 321 -6.77 -9.71 -18.69
C ASN A 321 -6.84 -10.79 -17.61
N GLY A 322 -6.29 -10.56 -16.41
CA GLY A 322 -6.20 -11.52 -15.31
C GLY A 322 -5.16 -12.63 -15.48
N THR A 323 -4.27 -12.54 -16.48
CA THR A 323 -3.34 -13.61 -16.87
C THR A 323 -2.00 -13.07 -17.40
N ALA A 324 -0.89 -13.76 -17.10
CA ALA A 324 0.44 -13.52 -17.71
C ALA A 324 0.84 -14.59 -18.73
N SER A 325 -0.13 -15.30 -19.33
CA SER A 325 0.15 -16.34 -20.35
C SER A 325 1.00 -15.84 -21.54
N GLY A 326 1.06 -14.53 -21.77
CA GLY A 326 1.87 -13.90 -22.83
C GLY A 326 1.44 -14.26 -24.25
N ALA A 327 0.23 -14.80 -24.39
CA ALA A 327 -0.43 -14.94 -25.67
C ALA A 327 -0.68 -13.55 -26.28
N GLU A 328 -0.54 -13.43 -27.59
CA GLU A 328 -0.64 -12.16 -28.32
C GLU A 328 -1.98 -11.44 -28.09
N LYS A 329 -3.08 -12.20 -27.96
CA LYS A 329 -4.41 -11.65 -27.62
C LYS A 329 -4.49 -10.93 -26.26
N TYR A 330 -3.51 -11.14 -25.38
CA TYR A 330 -3.40 -10.49 -24.07
C TYR A 330 -2.23 -9.49 -24.01
N ALA A 331 -1.64 -9.16 -25.16
CA ALA A 331 -0.63 -8.11 -25.24
C ALA A 331 -1.22 -6.75 -24.83
N PHE A 332 -0.35 -5.87 -24.35
CA PHE A 332 -0.74 -4.52 -23.97
C PHE A 332 -1.41 -3.78 -25.13
N GLN A 333 -2.56 -3.17 -24.85
CA GLN A 333 -3.23 -2.21 -25.72
C GLN A 333 -3.44 -0.92 -24.92
N PRO A 334 -3.26 0.28 -25.49
CA PRO A 334 -3.35 1.51 -24.72
C PRO A 334 -4.69 1.69 -23.99
N LEU A 335 -5.80 1.25 -24.60
CA LEU A 335 -7.12 1.29 -23.95
C LEU A 335 -7.20 0.48 -22.64
N MET A 336 -6.34 -0.53 -22.46
CA MET A 336 -6.21 -1.24 -21.18
C MET A 336 -5.72 -0.30 -20.07
N ALA A 337 -4.76 0.58 -20.37
CA ALA A 337 -4.25 1.56 -19.41
C ALA A 337 -5.35 2.52 -18.97
N LEU A 338 -6.13 3.03 -19.94
CA LEU A 338 -7.26 3.90 -19.65
C LEU A 338 -8.29 3.23 -18.75
N ASN A 339 -8.66 1.97 -19.05
CA ASN A 339 -9.63 1.22 -18.26
C ASN A 339 -9.13 0.92 -16.84
N VAL A 340 -7.93 0.33 -16.72
CA VAL A 340 -7.34 -0.07 -15.43
C VAL A 340 -7.13 1.15 -14.52
N LEU A 341 -6.49 2.21 -15.03
CA LEU A 341 -6.12 3.37 -14.21
C LEU A 341 -7.35 4.19 -13.82
N ILE A 342 -8.34 4.39 -14.70
CA ILE A 342 -9.58 5.09 -14.33
C ILE A 342 -10.36 4.32 -13.28
N THR A 343 -10.52 3.01 -13.44
CA THR A 343 -11.21 2.20 -12.42
C THR A 343 -10.46 2.24 -11.09
N LEU A 344 -9.12 2.15 -11.11
CA LEU A 344 -8.30 2.24 -9.90
C LEU A 344 -8.45 3.59 -9.19
N LEU A 345 -8.40 4.70 -9.93
CA LEU A 345 -8.59 6.05 -9.40
C LEU A 345 -9.98 6.22 -8.77
N ASN A 346 -11.03 5.76 -9.46
CA ASN A 346 -12.41 5.84 -8.96
C ASN A 346 -12.59 4.99 -7.68
N LYS A 347 -12.09 3.75 -7.67
CA LYS A 347 -12.18 2.86 -6.50
C LYS A 347 -11.38 3.40 -5.31
N CYS A 348 -10.21 3.95 -5.56
CA CYS A 348 -9.42 4.66 -4.55
C CYS A 348 -10.20 5.83 -3.96
N ALA A 349 -10.82 6.67 -4.80
CA ALA A 349 -11.64 7.79 -4.36
C ALA A 349 -12.83 7.34 -3.47
N VAL A 350 -13.57 6.32 -3.89
CA VAL A 350 -14.71 5.78 -3.11
C VAL A 350 -14.25 5.24 -1.74
N ARG A 351 -13.15 4.47 -1.70
CA ARG A 351 -12.60 3.90 -0.45
C ARG A 351 -12.07 4.98 0.49
N LEU A 352 -11.41 5.99 -0.06
CA LEU A 352 -10.94 7.17 0.67
C LEU A 352 -12.11 7.92 1.31
N PHE A 353 -13.20 8.15 0.57
CA PHE A 353 -14.39 8.79 1.10
C PHE A 353 -15.03 7.98 2.24
N ASN A 354 -15.16 6.67 2.07
CA ASN A 354 -15.75 5.76 3.06
C ASN A 354 -14.89 5.57 4.32
N GLY A 355 -13.66 6.08 4.35
CA GLY A 355 -12.74 5.90 5.49
C GLY A 355 -12.19 4.48 5.61
N GLN A 356 -12.25 3.70 4.53
CA GLN A 356 -11.70 2.33 4.47
C GLN A 356 -10.17 2.34 4.37
N LEU A 357 -9.57 3.49 4.08
CA LEU A 357 -8.13 3.70 4.06
C LEU A 357 -7.74 4.42 5.36
N PHE A 358 -7.22 3.66 6.33
CA PHE A 358 -6.82 4.16 7.65
C PHE A 358 -5.72 5.25 7.59
N GLN A 359 -5.03 5.38 6.45
CA GLN A 359 -4.00 6.38 6.17
C GLN A 359 -4.40 7.26 4.97
N SER A 360 -5.28 8.24 5.19
CA SER A 360 -5.81 9.09 4.11
C SER A 360 -4.74 9.83 3.30
N THR A 361 -3.60 10.20 3.91
CA THR A 361 -2.47 10.84 3.20
C THR A 361 -1.85 9.92 2.16
N GLN A 362 -1.42 8.72 2.55
CA GLN A 362 -0.78 7.76 1.62
C GLN A 362 -1.73 7.32 0.50
N ALA A 363 -3.03 7.23 0.79
CA ALA A 363 -4.06 6.98 -0.22
C ALA A 363 -4.12 8.08 -1.28
N ILE A 364 -4.04 9.36 -0.87
CA ILE A 364 -4.03 10.50 -1.78
C ILE A 364 -2.73 10.52 -2.60
N GLU A 365 -1.60 10.18 -1.98
CA GLU A 365 -0.31 10.03 -2.68
C GLU A 365 -0.38 8.93 -3.76
N ALA A 366 -0.89 7.74 -3.40
CA ALA A 366 -1.09 6.65 -4.35
C ALA A 366 -2.05 7.04 -5.50
N TYR A 367 -3.14 7.76 -5.19
CA TYR A 367 -4.03 8.32 -6.20
C TYR A 367 -3.27 9.23 -7.18
N CYS A 368 -2.43 10.14 -6.68
CA CYS A 368 -1.65 11.07 -7.51
C CYS A 368 -0.63 10.34 -8.39
N HIS A 369 0.02 9.28 -7.88
CA HIS A 369 0.92 8.44 -8.65
C HIS A 369 0.23 7.78 -9.87
N PHE A 370 -0.95 7.18 -9.66
CA PHE A 370 -1.71 6.57 -10.74
C PHE A 370 -2.33 7.59 -11.69
N LEU A 371 -2.73 8.75 -11.17
CA LEU A 371 -3.23 9.85 -11.99
C LEU A 371 -2.14 10.38 -12.90
N ARG A 372 -0.93 10.62 -12.37
CA ARG A 372 0.20 11.09 -13.14
C ARG A 372 0.63 10.08 -14.21
N LEU A 373 0.57 8.79 -13.88
CA LEU A 373 0.78 7.70 -14.83
C LEU A 373 -0.26 7.74 -15.96
N LEU A 374 -1.55 7.86 -15.63
CA LEU A 374 -2.62 7.97 -16.62
C LEU A 374 -2.43 9.18 -17.54
N MET A 375 -2.11 10.34 -16.97
CA MET A 375 -1.80 11.55 -17.75
C MET A 375 -0.63 11.30 -18.72
N HIS A 376 0.42 10.61 -18.27
CA HIS A 376 1.54 10.27 -19.15
C HIS A 376 1.14 9.31 -20.28
N PHE A 377 0.31 8.29 -19.99
CA PHE A 377 -0.22 7.40 -21.01
C PHE A 377 -1.04 8.17 -22.07
N ILE A 378 -1.83 9.15 -21.66
CA ILE A 378 -2.59 9.99 -22.60
C ILE A 378 -1.66 10.82 -23.50
N GLU A 379 -0.55 11.33 -22.96
CA GLU A 379 0.47 12.07 -23.74
C GLU A 379 1.14 11.19 -24.80
N ILE A 380 1.53 9.97 -24.44
CA ILE A 380 2.29 9.08 -25.34
C ILE A 380 1.40 8.23 -26.25
N PHE A 381 0.09 8.13 -25.97
CA PHE A 381 -0.90 7.46 -26.80
C PHE A 381 -2.10 8.39 -27.10
N PRO A 382 -2.01 9.23 -28.16
CA PRO A 382 -3.06 10.20 -28.51
C PRO A 382 -4.45 9.60 -28.80
N GLU A 383 -4.51 8.30 -29.11
CA GLU A 383 -5.77 7.56 -29.24
C GLU A 383 -6.59 7.53 -27.94
N LEU A 384 -5.94 7.65 -26.78
CA LEU A 384 -6.61 7.71 -25.48
C LEU A 384 -7.33 9.05 -25.28
N ASP A 385 -6.68 10.16 -25.60
CA ASP A 385 -7.33 11.49 -25.63
C ASP A 385 -8.52 11.49 -26.59
N THR A 386 -8.32 10.96 -27.80
CA THR A 386 -9.38 10.81 -28.80
C THR A 386 -10.56 10.00 -28.25
N HIS A 387 -10.29 8.87 -27.59
CA HIS A 387 -11.32 8.02 -26.99
C HIS A 387 -12.07 8.71 -25.84
N ILE A 388 -11.36 9.43 -24.97
CA ILE A 388 -11.94 10.24 -23.89
C ILE A 388 -12.90 11.27 -24.50
N ASN A 389 -12.41 12.07 -25.43
CA ASN A 389 -13.17 13.14 -26.07
C ASN A 389 -14.41 12.62 -26.82
N LEU A 390 -14.28 11.52 -27.56
CA LEU A 390 -15.42 10.86 -28.22
C LEU A 390 -16.45 10.30 -27.22
N THR A 391 -16.01 9.80 -26.07
CA THR A 391 -16.92 9.32 -25.02
C THR A 391 -17.72 10.48 -24.44
N VAL A 392 -17.07 11.61 -24.14
CA VAL A 392 -17.73 12.83 -23.64
C VAL A 392 -18.68 13.41 -24.69
N GLU A 393 -18.24 13.49 -25.95
CA GLU A 393 -19.06 13.98 -27.07
C GLU A 393 -20.34 13.15 -27.26
N LYS A 394 -20.22 11.82 -27.25
CA LYS A 394 -21.38 10.91 -27.34
C LYS A 394 -22.33 11.08 -26.15
N PHE A 395 -21.80 11.26 -24.94
CA PHE A 395 -22.61 11.50 -23.74
C PHE A 395 -23.42 12.80 -23.85
N ILE A 396 -22.83 13.87 -24.39
CA ILE A 396 -23.52 15.14 -24.62
C ILE A 396 -24.59 14.98 -25.71
N SER A 397 -24.16 14.53 -26.90
CA SER A 397 -24.94 14.59 -28.14
C SER A 397 -26.04 13.53 -28.27
N LYS A 398 -25.90 12.38 -27.60
CA LYS A 398 -26.82 11.24 -27.75
C LYS A 398 -27.38 10.82 -26.40
N PHE A 399 -28.66 11.11 -26.16
CA PHE A 399 -29.36 10.79 -24.92
C PHE A 399 -29.18 9.33 -24.46
N HIS A 400 -29.34 8.34 -25.35
CA HIS A 400 -29.16 6.92 -25.01
C HIS A 400 -27.70 6.53 -24.67
N HIS A 401 -26.70 7.33 -25.06
CA HIS A 401 -25.31 7.08 -24.69
C HIS A 401 -25.00 7.51 -23.25
N ARG A 402 -25.93 8.19 -22.57
CA ARG A 402 -25.85 8.48 -21.13
C ARG A 402 -26.19 7.26 -20.26
N HIS A 403 -26.83 6.24 -20.85
CA HIS A 403 -27.33 5.08 -20.14
C HIS A 403 -26.21 4.27 -19.44
N LYS A 404 -26.52 3.60 -18.32
CA LYS A 404 -25.59 2.78 -17.52
C LYS A 404 -24.93 1.60 -18.26
N LYS A 405 -25.43 1.24 -19.44
CA LYS A 405 -24.79 0.23 -20.31
C LYS A 405 -23.60 0.81 -21.09
N VAL A 406 -23.61 2.12 -21.35
CA VAL A 406 -22.57 2.83 -22.12
C VAL A 406 -21.61 3.55 -21.17
N VAL A 407 -22.15 4.20 -20.13
CA VAL A 407 -21.37 4.84 -19.06
C VAL A 407 -21.77 4.21 -17.72
N PRO A 408 -21.16 3.08 -17.32
CA PRO A 408 -21.60 2.33 -16.14
C PRO A 408 -21.43 3.06 -14.82
N ASP A 409 -20.38 3.87 -14.71
CA ASP A 409 -19.99 4.56 -13.47
C ASP A 409 -19.79 6.06 -13.74
N ILE A 410 -20.49 6.90 -12.97
CA ILE A 410 -20.41 8.36 -13.12
C ILE A 410 -19.09 8.90 -12.57
N GLY A 411 -18.51 8.28 -11.53
CA GLY A 411 -17.20 8.69 -10.99
C GLY A 411 -16.08 8.46 -12.00
N GLU A 412 -16.06 7.30 -12.66
CA GLU A 412 -15.13 7.05 -13.77
C GLU A 412 -15.33 8.04 -14.92
N PHE A 413 -16.58 8.39 -15.24
CA PHE A 413 -16.89 9.38 -16.26
C PHE A 413 -16.41 10.79 -15.89
N LEU A 414 -16.55 11.20 -14.63
CA LEU A 414 -16.05 12.49 -14.14
C LEU A 414 -14.53 12.61 -14.29
N ILE A 415 -13.79 11.52 -14.08
CA ILE A 415 -12.34 11.49 -14.34
C ILE A 415 -12.05 11.72 -15.83
N LYS A 416 -12.80 11.06 -16.75
CA LYS A 416 -12.67 11.29 -18.21
C LYS A 416 -12.95 12.73 -18.59
N VAL A 417 -13.98 13.32 -18.00
CA VAL A 417 -14.33 14.73 -18.22
C VAL A 417 -13.21 15.65 -17.75
N ALA A 418 -12.67 15.41 -16.57
CA ALA A 418 -11.59 16.22 -16.02
C ALA A 418 -10.30 16.14 -16.86
N LEU A 419 -10.05 14.99 -17.49
CA LEU A 419 -8.92 14.77 -18.40
C LEU A 419 -9.20 15.20 -19.85
N SER A 420 -10.41 15.64 -20.18
CA SER A 420 -10.77 16.03 -21.54
C SER A 420 -10.09 17.33 -21.93
N THR A 421 -9.38 17.32 -23.05
CA THR A 421 -8.77 18.51 -23.66
C THR A 421 -9.78 19.35 -24.48
N LYS A 422 -10.94 18.79 -24.82
CA LYS A 422 -11.99 19.42 -25.65
C LYS A 422 -13.17 19.98 -24.86
N TYR A 423 -13.51 19.39 -23.72
CA TYR A 423 -14.71 19.70 -22.97
C TYR A 423 -14.42 20.03 -21.51
N GLU A 424 -14.88 21.20 -21.07
CA GLU A 424 -14.84 21.58 -19.66
C GLU A 424 -16.08 21.10 -18.90
N PHE A 425 -15.90 20.74 -17.62
CA PHE A 425 -17.00 20.31 -16.74
C PHE A 425 -18.18 21.29 -16.74
N LYS A 426 -17.91 22.60 -16.71
CA LYS A 426 -18.95 23.65 -16.68
C LYS A 426 -19.93 23.58 -17.85
N ASN A 427 -19.46 23.08 -19.01
CA ASN A 427 -20.24 23.01 -20.25
C ASN A 427 -21.14 21.76 -20.31
N ILE A 428 -20.89 20.77 -19.45
CA ILE A 428 -21.54 19.45 -19.52
C ILE A 428 -22.22 19.02 -18.22
N LYS A 429 -22.00 19.75 -17.12
CA LYS A 429 -22.51 19.45 -15.78
C LYS A 429 -24.01 19.15 -15.76
N GLU A 430 -24.79 19.83 -16.58
CA GLU A 430 -26.24 19.63 -16.66
C GLU A 430 -26.62 18.25 -17.19
N CYS A 431 -25.97 17.79 -18.26
CA CYS A 431 -26.18 16.45 -18.81
C CYS A 431 -25.80 15.37 -17.80
N ILE A 432 -24.72 15.61 -17.04
CA ILE A 432 -24.25 14.70 -15.99
C ILE A 432 -25.27 14.64 -14.84
N TYR A 433 -25.73 15.79 -14.35
CA TYR A 433 -26.65 15.86 -13.23
C TYR A 433 -28.04 15.29 -13.59
N GLU A 434 -28.54 15.56 -14.80
CA GLU A 434 -29.77 14.94 -15.30
C GLU A 434 -29.70 13.41 -15.25
N GLU A 435 -28.63 12.83 -15.78
CA GLU A 435 -28.41 11.39 -15.78
C GLU A 435 -28.17 10.84 -14.36
N TYR A 436 -27.41 11.57 -13.54
CA TYR A 436 -27.12 11.21 -12.15
C TYR A 436 -28.40 11.11 -11.31
N PHE A 437 -29.25 12.15 -11.33
CA PHE A 437 -30.51 12.14 -10.59
C PHE A 437 -31.47 11.09 -11.13
N ALA A 438 -31.50 10.86 -12.45
CA ALA A 438 -32.30 9.78 -13.04
C ALA A 438 -31.89 8.40 -12.50
N ARG A 439 -30.59 8.11 -12.38
CA ARG A 439 -30.10 6.84 -11.80
C ARG A 439 -30.45 6.67 -10.33
N GLN A 440 -30.56 7.77 -9.57
CA GLN A 440 -30.98 7.72 -8.17
C GLN A 440 -32.45 7.30 -7.99
N ILE A 441 -33.32 7.61 -8.95
CA ILE A 441 -34.75 7.27 -8.88
C ILE A 441 -34.97 5.77 -8.70
N TYR A 442 -34.15 4.93 -9.35
CA TYR A 442 -34.19 3.48 -9.17
C TYR A 442 -34.03 3.07 -7.70
N TRP A 443 -32.99 3.58 -7.03
CA TRP A 443 -32.72 3.25 -5.62
C TRP A 443 -33.74 3.85 -4.66
N LEU A 444 -34.23 5.05 -4.98
CA LEU A 444 -35.30 5.68 -4.22
C LEU A 444 -36.59 4.86 -4.29
N GLN A 445 -36.97 4.37 -5.47
CA GLN A 445 -38.15 3.53 -5.66
C GLN A 445 -38.08 2.24 -4.81
N GLN A 446 -36.93 1.59 -4.76
CA GLN A 446 -36.76 0.34 -4.00
C GLN A 446 -36.88 0.52 -2.48
N THR A 447 -36.62 1.73 -1.97
CA THR A 447 -36.54 1.97 -0.52
C THR A 447 -37.71 2.79 0.02
N TYR A 448 -38.57 3.35 -0.84
CA TYR A 448 -39.69 4.20 -0.44
C TYR A 448 -40.86 3.35 0.12
N ALA A 449 -41.19 3.54 1.40
CA ALA A 449 -42.09 2.67 2.15
C ALA A 449 -43.54 2.58 1.60
N SER A 450 -43.99 3.58 0.83
CA SER A 450 -45.31 3.62 0.20
C SER A 450 -45.35 3.06 -1.23
N GLY A 451 -44.26 2.42 -1.70
CA GLY A 451 -44.22 1.65 -2.94
C GLY A 451 -44.28 2.45 -4.24
N ASN A 452 -44.49 3.77 -4.20
CA ASN A 452 -44.53 4.57 -5.42
C ASN A 452 -44.00 5.99 -5.23
N ILE A 453 -42.83 6.27 -5.82
CA ILE A 453 -42.25 7.62 -5.89
C ILE A 453 -43.08 8.58 -6.77
N SER A 454 -44.13 8.08 -7.45
CA SER A 454 -45.09 8.86 -8.23
C SER A 454 -45.83 9.95 -7.45
N ASN A 455 -46.04 9.73 -6.15
CA ASN A 455 -46.82 10.61 -5.27
C ASN A 455 -45.93 11.50 -4.40
N ILE A 456 -44.69 11.71 -4.82
CA ILE A 456 -43.72 12.58 -4.16
C ILE A 456 -44.28 14.00 -4.02
N ARG A 457 -44.16 14.57 -2.81
CA ARG A 457 -44.52 15.96 -2.49
C ARG A 457 -43.27 16.77 -2.17
N ALA A 458 -43.36 18.10 -2.25
CA ALA A 458 -42.24 18.97 -1.90
C ALA A 458 -41.78 18.78 -0.44
N GLU A 459 -42.69 18.41 0.46
CA GLU A 459 -42.41 18.06 1.87
C GLU A 459 -41.51 16.83 2.02
N ASP A 460 -41.44 15.94 1.02
CA ASP A 460 -40.68 14.70 1.09
C ASP A 460 -39.19 14.90 0.78
N LEU A 461 -38.78 16.11 0.35
CA LEU A 461 -37.40 16.45 -0.03
C LEU A 461 -36.35 16.08 1.04
N PRO A 462 -36.54 16.37 2.35
CA PRO A 462 -35.58 15.98 3.37
C PRO A 462 -35.40 14.45 3.46
N THR A 463 -36.50 13.69 3.37
CA THR A 463 -36.48 12.22 3.40
C THR A 463 -35.74 11.65 2.19
N ILE A 464 -35.96 12.22 1.00
CA ILE A 464 -35.28 11.82 -0.23
C ILE A 464 -33.78 12.13 -0.14
N PHE A 465 -33.43 13.29 0.41
CA PHE A 465 -32.04 13.66 0.62
C PHE A 465 -31.33 12.65 1.53
N GLN A 466 -31.94 12.28 2.66
CA GLN A 466 -31.34 11.28 3.56
C GLN A 466 -31.09 9.94 2.88
N ARG A 467 -32.02 9.50 2.02
CA ARG A 467 -31.88 8.25 1.25
C ARG A 467 -30.82 8.31 0.15
N THR A 468 -30.55 9.49 -0.38
CA THR A 468 -29.53 9.73 -1.43
C THR A 468 -28.22 10.31 -0.90
N LYS A 469 -28.10 10.45 0.43
CA LYS A 469 -27.00 11.16 1.09
C LYS A 469 -25.63 10.63 0.68
N ILE A 470 -25.43 9.31 0.73
CA ILE A 470 -24.13 8.69 0.41
C ILE A 470 -23.74 8.94 -1.04
N SER A 471 -24.66 8.77 -2.00
CA SER A 471 -24.35 9.02 -3.41
C SER A 471 -24.10 10.50 -3.67
N ASN A 472 -24.85 11.40 -3.03
CA ASN A 472 -24.63 12.85 -3.13
C ASN A 472 -23.27 13.26 -2.59
N HIS A 473 -22.85 12.71 -1.45
CA HIS A 473 -21.53 12.94 -0.91
C HIS A 473 -20.43 12.41 -1.82
N LEU A 474 -20.59 11.22 -2.38
CA LEU A 474 -19.65 10.64 -3.35
C LEU A 474 -19.55 11.46 -4.63
N LEU A 475 -20.65 12.04 -5.11
CA LEU A 475 -20.62 12.95 -6.26
C LEU A 475 -19.78 14.19 -5.96
N VAL A 476 -20.06 14.88 -4.85
CA VAL A 476 -19.30 16.07 -4.44
C VAL A 476 -17.82 15.71 -4.22
N PHE A 477 -17.56 14.56 -3.61
CA PHE A 477 -16.20 14.07 -3.38
C PHE A 477 -15.43 13.84 -4.68
N ASN A 478 -16.04 13.18 -5.67
CA ASN A 478 -15.39 12.98 -6.97
C ASN A 478 -15.14 14.30 -7.72
N LEU A 479 -16.06 15.26 -7.62
CA LEU A 479 -15.84 16.61 -8.17
C LEU A 479 -14.67 17.31 -7.48
N GLU A 480 -14.59 17.22 -6.15
CA GLU A 480 -13.51 17.81 -5.36
C GLU A 480 -12.16 17.14 -5.64
N MET A 481 -12.13 15.81 -5.85
CA MET A 481 -10.93 15.09 -6.30
C MET A 481 -10.45 15.61 -7.66
N ALA A 482 -11.37 15.73 -8.63
CA ALA A 482 -11.04 16.24 -9.95
C ALA A 482 -10.55 17.69 -9.91
N GLU A 483 -11.24 18.58 -9.19
CA GLU A 483 -10.84 19.99 -9.07
C GLU A 483 -9.50 20.17 -8.35
N THR A 484 -9.20 19.32 -7.37
CA THR A 484 -7.95 19.42 -6.60
C THR A 484 -6.76 18.83 -7.34
N PHE A 485 -6.93 17.73 -8.08
CA PHE A 485 -5.82 16.95 -8.63
C PHE A 485 -5.78 16.91 -10.17
N ILE A 486 -6.78 17.43 -10.87
CA ILE A 486 -6.84 17.43 -12.34
C ILE A 486 -7.09 18.88 -12.82
N PHE A 487 -6.00 19.64 -12.94
CA PHE A 487 -6.03 21.04 -13.39
C PHE A 487 -4.76 21.37 -14.19
N ASP A 488 -4.80 22.47 -14.94
CA ASP A 488 -3.66 22.93 -15.74
C ASP A 488 -2.45 23.24 -14.85
N GLY A 489 -1.29 22.65 -15.17
CA GLY A 489 -0.08 22.81 -14.37
C GLY A 489 0.10 21.76 -13.26
N VAL A 490 -0.82 20.80 -13.09
CA VAL A 490 -0.70 19.78 -12.03
C VAL A 490 0.45 18.80 -12.30
N LYS A 491 0.71 18.46 -13.56
CA LYS A 491 1.79 17.52 -13.94
C LYS A 491 3.15 18.05 -13.51
N GLU A 492 3.41 19.32 -13.77
CA GLU A 492 4.64 20.02 -13.42
C GLU A 492 4.85 20.09 -11.91
N LYS A 493 3.76 20.22 -11.14
CA LYS A 493 3.80 20.19 -9.68
C LYS A 493 4.11 18.79 -9.15
N LEU A 494 3.47 17.76 -9.72
CA LEU A 494 3.71 16.37 -9.34
C LEU A 494 5.12 15.91 -9.74
N ASP A 495 5.59 16.27 -10.94
CA ASP A 495 6.91 15.89 -11.44
C ASP A 495 8.05 16.44 -10.58
N LYS A 496 7.90 17.67 -10.07
CA LYS A 496 8.85 18.27 -9.11
C LYS A 496 8.96 17.51 -7.80
N LEU A 497 7.91 16.78 -7.43
CA LEU A 497 7.81 16.01 -6.19
C LEU A 497 7.70 14.52 -6.45
N HIS A 498 8.25 14.02 -7.58
CA HIS A 498 8.32 12.59 -7.86
C HIS A 498 6.96 11.87 -7.89
N GLY A 499 5.90 12.58 -8.29
CA GLY A 499 4.52 12.09 -8.32
C GLY A 499 3.73 12.31 -7.03
N TYR A 500 4.36 12.84 -5.97
CA TYR A 500 3.69 13.18 -4.72
C TYR A 500 2.99 14.55 -4.82
N PRO A 501 1.77 14.69 -4.24
CA PRO A 501 1.15 15.98 -4.06
C PRO A 501 1.84 16.79 -2.95
N PRO A 502 1.88 18.13 -3.04
CA PRO A 502 2.36 18.96 -1.94
C PRO A 502 1.53 18.76 -0.67
N THR A 503 2.18 18.70 0.51
CA THR A 503 1.53 18.44 1.81
C THR A 503 0.37 19.41 2.09
N ALA A 504 0.55 20.70 1.82
CA ALA A 504 -0.49 21.71 2.01
C ALA A 504 -1.76 21.45 1.15
N VAL A 505 -1.61 20.85 -0.02
CA VAL A 505 -2.76 20.46 -0.88
C VAL A 505 -3.51 19.30 -0.25
N VAL A 506 -2.79 18.29 0.27
CA VAL A 506 -3.37 17.14 0.96
C VAL A 506 -4.14 17.56 2.22
N GLU A 507 -3.54 18.41 3.06
CA GLU A 507 -4.17 18.92 4.28
C GLU A 507 -5.44 19.72 3.97
N LYS A 508 -5.39 20.60 2.98
CA LYS A 508 -6.55 21.36 2.52
C LYS A 508 -7.66 20.44 2.00
N PHE A 509 -7.30 19.40 1.25
CA PHE A 509 -8.25 18.41 0.75
C PHE A 509 -8.92 17.63 1.90
N GLN A 510 -8.15 17.22 2.91
CA GLN A 510 -8.68 16.54 4.09
C GLN A 510 -9.68 17.42 4.87
N GLN A 511 -9.45 18.73 4.95
CA GLN A 511 -10.42 19.66 5.53
C GLN A 511 -11.72 19.72 4.71
N ARG A 512 -11.62 19.72 3.38
CA ARG A 512 -12.79 19.68 2.49
C ARG A 512 -13.58 18.38 2.62
N LEU A 513 -12.92 17.23 2.80
CA LEU A 513 -13.59 15.95 3.06
C LEU A 513 -14.53 16.02 4.29
N LYS A 514 -14.11 16.69 5.36
CA LYS A 514 -14.97 16.90 6.54
C LYS A 514 -16.21 17.73 6.18
N ALA A 515 -16.05 18.78 5.39
CA ALA A 515 -17.16 19.61 4.93
C ALA A 515 -18.14 18.82 4.03
N ILE A 516 -17.63 17.93 3.16
CA ILE A 516 -18.46 17.08 2.29
C ILE A 516 -19.32 16.12 3.12
N LYS A 517 -18.73 15.47 4.13
CA LYS A 517 -19.46 14.56 5.03
C LYS A 517 -20.54 15.28 5.86
N ALA A 518 -20.38 16.58 6.08
CA ALA A 518 -21.34 17.41 6.81
C ALA A 518 -22.56 17.85 5.97
N ILE A 519 -22.57 17.64 4.65
CA ILE A 519 -23.70 18.03 3.79
C ILE A 519 -24.96 17.23 4.19
N ASP A 520 -26.01 17.92 4.59
CA ASP A 520 -27.22 17.31 5.19
C ASP A 520 -28.53 17.69 4.46
N ARG A 521 -28.49 18.59 3.48
CA ARG A 521 -29.66 19.13 2.77
C ARG A 521 -29.33 19.57 1.35
N TYR A 522 -30.37 19.69 0.52
CA TYR A 522 -30.23 20.08 -0.90
C TYR A 522 -29.62 21.46 -1.12
N SER A 523 -29.90 22.47 -0.31
CA SER A 523 -29.34 23.82 -0.55
C SER A 523 -27.81 23.83 -0.49
N VAL A 524 -27.23 23.17 0.52
CA VAL A 524 -25.77 23.03 0.67
C VAL A 524 -25.21 22.13 -0.43
N PHE A 525 -25.88 21.03 -0.77
CA PHE A 525 -25.47 20.14 -1.85
C PHE A 525 -25.45 20.86 -3.22
N MET A 526 -26.47 21.64 -3.55
CA MET A 526 -26.55 22.41 -4.79
C MET A 526 -25.47 23.47 -4.90
N GLN A 527 -25.09 24.09 -3.78
CA GLN A 527 -23.93 24.97 -3.73
C GLN A 527 -22.64 24.19 -4.02
N ALA A 528 -22.45 23.03 -3.39
CA ALA A 528 -21.27 22.19 -3.57
C ALA A 528 -21.10 21.70 -5.02
N ILE A 529 -22.21 21.36 -5.72
CA ILE A 529 -22.18 20.94 -7.13
C ILE A 529 -22.30 22.11 -8.13
N ARG A 530 -22.22 23.36 -7.67
CA ARG A 530 -22.30 24.59 -8.50
C ARG A 530 -23.58 24.68 -9.34
N MET A 531 -24.72 24.42 -8.69
CA MET A 531 -26.08 24.48 -9.27
C MET A 531 -27.01 25.43 -8.50
N SER A 532 -26.49 26.21 -7.55
CA SER A 532 -27.27 27.17 -6.75
C SER A 532 -27.84 28.34 -7.56
N ASP A 533 -27.35 28.58 -8.78
CA ASP A 533 -27.92 29.53 -9.73
C ASP A 533 -29.22 29.02 -10.38
N LYS A 534 -29.35 27.70 -10.55
CA LYS A 534 -30.51 27.04 -11.17
C LYS A 534 -31.51 26.46 -10.18
N ILE A 535 -31.03 25.93 -9.06
CA ILE A 535 -31.84 25.29 -8.02
C ILE A 535 -31.69 26.09 -6.73
N LYS A 536 -32.55 27.11 -6.58
CA LYS A 536 -32.55 28.04 -5.44
C LYS A 536 -33.57 27.69 -4.39
N THR A 537 -34.73 27.19 -4.81
CA THR A 537 -35.87 26.94 -3.95
C THR A 537 -36.20 25.43 -3.87
N PRO A 538 -36.89 24.99 -2.81
CA PRO A 538 -37.47 23.65 -2.75
C PRO A 538 -38.30 23.29 -3.99
N ASP A 539 -39.05 24.24 -4.55
CA ASP A 539 -39.86 24.02 -5.76
C ASP A 539 -39.00 23.72 -6.99
N ASN A 540 -37.86 24.40 -7.15
CA ASN A 540 -36.92 24.10 -8.23
C ASN A 540 -36.36 22.67 -8.08
N MET A 541 -36.00 22.27 -6.86
CA MET A 541 -35.50 20.92 -6.61
C MET A 541 -36.58 19.87 -6.86
N PHE A 542 -37.80 20.13 -6.41
CA PHE A 542 -38.94 19.26 -6.65
C PHE A 542 -39.22 19.08 -8.16
N ALA A 543 -39.16 20.17 -8.93
CA ALA A 543 -39.26 20.10 -10.39
C ALA A 543 -38.13 19.26 -11.02
N MET A 544 -36.89 19.38 -10.51
CA MET A 544 -35.76 18.56 -10.96
C MET A 544 -35.99 17.07 -10.68
N ILE A 545 -36.53 16.70 -9.52
CA ILE A 545 -36.84 15.30 -9.21
C ILE A 545 -37.93 14.76 -10.14
N LYS A 546 -39.00 15.52 -10.38
CA LYS A 546 -40.06 15.14 -11.34
C LYS A 546 -39.50 14.92 -12.74
N ARG A 547 -38.58 15.78 -13.19
CA ARG A 547 -37.87 15.60 -14.47
C ARG A 547 -37.00 14.35 -14.47
N SER A 548 -36.30 14.07 -13.37
CA SER A 548 -35.44 12.90 -13.21
C SER A 548 -36.22 11.58 -13.27
N ILE A 549 -37.47 11.55 -12.77
CA ILE A 549 -38.36 10.40 -12.91
C ILE A 549 -38.69 10.13 -14.38
N ARG A 550 -38.99 11.17 -15.17
CA ARG A 550 -39.23 11.03 -16.62
C ARG A 550 -38.03 10.44 -17.33
N ILE A 551 -36.84 11.02 -17.10
CA ILE A 551 -35.58 10.56 -17.69
C ILE A 551 -35.29 9.11 -17.26
N SER A 552 -35.53 8.77 -15.98
CA SER A 552 -35.36 7.42 -15.46
C SER A 552 -36.25 6.39 -16.18
N ASN A 553 -37.49 6.75 -16.50
CA ASN A 553 -38.40 5.90 -17.26
C ASN A 553 -38.00 5.80 -18.74
N GLU A 554 -37.62 6.93 -19.37
CA GLU A 554 -37.14 6.97 -20.77
C GLU A 554 -35.87 6.15 -20.97
N GLN A 555 -34.99 6.13 -19.96
CA GLN A 555 -33.77 5.30 -19.92
C GLN A 555 -34.04 3.87 -19.43
N HIS A 556 -35.29 3.52 -19.11
CA HIS A 556 -35.69 2.21 -18.59
C HIS A 556 -34.96 1.77 -17.31
N TYR A 557 -34.59 2.71 -16.45
CA TYR A 557 -34.17 2.40 -15.09
C TYR A 557 -35.34 2.04 -14.21
N THR A 558 -36.49 2.70 -14.43
CA THR A 558 -37.72 2.52 -13.67
C THR A 558 -38.93 2.48 -14.60
N ASN A 559 -40.10 2.15 -14.04
CA ASN A 559 -41.39 2.28 -14.73
C ASN A 559 -42.42 2.91 -13.77
N VAL A 560 -42.21 4.19 -13.45
CA VAL A 560 -43.03 4.94 -12.49
C VAL A 560 -43.99 5.85 -13.24
N GLU A 561 -45.31 5.64 -13.10
CA GLU A 561 -46.29 6.59 -13.62
C GLU A 561 -46.29 7.87 -12.78
N LEU A 562 -46.05 9.04 -13.39
CA LEU A 562 -46.15 10.31 -12.66
C LEU A 562 -47.62 10.68 -12.43
N SER A 563 -47.99 10.93 -11.17
CA SER A 563 -49.30 11.48 -10.85
C SER A 563 -49.46 12.87 -11.50
N SER A 564 -50.60 13.11 -12.14
CA SER A 564 -50.93 14.37 -12.82
C SER A 564 -51.36 15.50 -11.88
N ARG A 565 -51.23 15.31 -10.55
CA ARG A 565 -51.61 16.27 -9.51
C ARG A 565 -50.44 17.10 -9.01
#